data_AF-A0A3B0STD4-F1
#
_entry.id   AF-A0A3B0STD4-F1
#
_cell.length_a   1.000
_cell.length_b   1.000
_cell.length_c   1.000
_cell.angle_alpha   90.00
_cell.angle_beta   90.00
_cell.angle_gamma   90.00
#
_symmetry.space_group_name_H-M   'P 1'
#
loop_
_entity.id
_entity.type
_entity.pdbx_description
1 polymer ?
#
loop_
_entity_poly.entity_id
_entity_poly.type
_entity_poly.pdbx_seq_one_letter_code
_entity_poly.pdbx_strand_id
1 'polypeptide(L)'
;MKRIGVLTSGGDAPGMNTAIRAVVRTALAHGLETYGIPEGYAGLLDGRCHELKARDVGDILHRGGTFLQTARCAAMMTDDGPRVAAQRIAEAEIDGIVVIGGDGSLAGALA
;
A
#
# COMPACT_ATOMS: atom_id res chain seq x y z
N MET A 1 11.15 13.05 -3.03
CA MET A 1 10.37 11.83 -3.31
C MET A 1 10.14 11.76 -4.81
N LYS A 2 10.41 10.60 -5.40
CA LYS A 2 10.14 10.22 -6.78
C LYS A 2 9.15 9.06 -6.85
N ARG A 3 9.19 8.12 -5.89
CA ARG A 3 8.31 6.94 -5.84
C ARG A 3 7.56 6.88 -4.52
N ILE A 4 6.27 6.60 -4.58
CA ILE A 4 5.47 6.27 -3.39
C ILE A 4 4.80 4.91 -3.55
N GLY A 5 4.68 4.17 -2.44
CA GLY A 5 3.91 2.93 -2.38
C GLY A 5 2.54 3.17 -1.73
N VAL A 6 1.56 2.34 -2.06
CA VAL A 6 0.23 2.32 -1.42
C VAL A 6 -0.18 0.88 -1.12
N LEU A 7 -0.68 0.65 0.09
CA LEU A 7 -1.15 -0.64 0.54
C LEU A 7 -2.45 -0.52 1.33
N THR A 8 -3.28 -1.57 1.26
CA THR A 8 -4.44 -1.74 2.14
C THR A 8 -4.19 -2.88 3.11
N SER A 9 -4.51 -2.67 4.38
CA SER A 9 -4.34 -3.68 5.42
C SER A 9 -5.46 -3.61 6.45
N GLY A 10 -5.72 -4.71 7.15
CA GLY A 10 -6.84 -4.84 8.09
C GLY A 10 -8.09 -5.43 7.42
N GLY A 11 -9.25 -5.25 8.04
CA GLY A 11 -10.52 -5.68 7.44
C GLY A 11 -10.92 -4.76 6.28
N ASP A 12 -11.45 -5.34 5.21
CA ASP A 12 -11.95 -4.58 4.06
C ASP A 12 -13.07 -3.63 4.47
N ALA A 13 -13.00 -2.39 3.99
CA ALA A 13 -14.01 -1.36 4.23
C ALA A 13 -14.46 -0.69 2.93
N PRO A 14 -15.76 -0.34 2.80
CA PRO A 14 -16.23 0.50 1.69
C PRO A 14 -15.41 1.79 1.58
N GLY A 15 -14.93 2.11 0.37
CA GLY A 15 -14.17 3.32 0.11
C GLY A 15 -12.64 3.13 0.00
N MET A 16 -12.08 1.96 0.33
CA MET A 16 -10.65 1.70 0.16
C MET A 16 -10.18 1.88 -1.29
N ASN A 17 -10.94 1.37 -2.27
CA ASN A 17 -10.68 1.63 -3.70
C ASN A 17 -10.66 3.13 -4.05
N THR A 18 -11.53 3.92 -3.41
CA THR A 18 -11.59 5.37 -3.61
C THR A 18 -10.35 6.05 -3.04
N ALA A 19 -9.90 5.64 -1.85
CA ALA A 19 -8.68 6.13 -1.23
C ALA A 19 -7.44 5.79 -2.08
N ILE A 20 -7.30 4.53 -2.55
CA ILE A 20 -6.20 4.13 -3.44
C ILE A 20 -6.20 5.00 -4.71
N ARG A 21 -7.37 5.19 -5.34
CA ARG A 21 -7.49 6.04 -6.52
C ARG A 21 -7.05 7.48 -6.24
N ALA A 22 -7.45 8.04 -5.10
CA ALA A 22 -7.09 9.41 -4.72
C ALA A 22 -5.57 9.55 -4.56
N VAL A 23 -4.92 8.60 -3.88
CA VAL A 23 -3.45 8.56 -3.74
C VAL A 23 -2.78 8.50 -5.10
N VAL A 24 -3.14 7.52 -5.93
CA VAL A 24 -2.51 7.30 -7.24
C VAL A 24 -2.69 8.52 -8.15
N ARG A 25 -3.90 9.05 -8.27
CA ARG A 25 -4.17 10.19 -9.16
C ARG A 25 -3.47 11.47 -8.68
N THR A 26 -3.40 11.69 -7.37
CA THR A 26 -2.73 12.87 -6.80
C THR A 26 -1.22 12.80 -7.01
N ALA A 27 -0.61 11.65 -6.76
CA ALA A 27 0.81 11.45 -6.94
C ALA A 27 1.23 11.58 -8.42
N LEU A 28 0.49 10.96 -9.35
CA LEU A 28 0.73 11.12 -10.79
C LEU A 28 0.61 12.60 -11.23
N ALA A 29 -0.34 13.36 -10.67
CA ALA A 29 -0.49 14.79 -10.96
C ALA A 29 0.70 15.64 -10.48
N HIS A 30 1.44 15.16 -9.49
CA HIS A 30 2.68 15.80 -9.00
C HIS A 30 3.95 15.21 -9.63
N GLY A 31 3.82 14.37 -10.66
CA GLY A 31 4.95 13.75 -11.35
C GLY A 31 5.66 12.65 -10.54
N LEU A 32 4.98 12.07 -9.54
CA LEU A 32 5.48 10.93 -8.77
C LEU A 32 5.07 9.61 -9.42
N GLU A 33 5.95 8.60 -9.33
CA GLU A 33 5.64 7.21 -9.65
C GLU A 33 4.92 6.56 -8.46
N THR A 34 3.93 5.70 -8.74
CA THR A 34 3.11 5.07 -7.71
C THR A 34 3.16 3.56 -7.82
N TYR A 35 3.37 2.87 -6.70
CA TYR A 35 3.44 1.42 -6.61
C TYR A 35 2.34 0.87 -5.70
N GLY A 36 1.55 -0.07 -6.20
CA GLY A 36 0.58 -0.83 -5.43
C GLY A 36 1.22 -2.05 -4.80
N ILE A 37 0.93 -2.28 -3.53
CA ILE A 37 1.40 -3.45 -2.77
C ILE A 37 0.19 -4.33 -2.46
N PRO A 38 0.08 -5.52 -3.08
CA PRO A 38 -1.04 -6.42 -2.84
C PRO A 38 -0.96 -7.05 -1.44
N GLU A 39 -2.10 -7.42 -0.87
CA GLU A 39 -2.20 -8.16 0.41
C GLU A 39 -1.55 -7.43 1.62
N GLY A 40 -1.45 -6.10 1.52
CA GLY A 40 -0.94 -5.26 2.60
C GLY A 40 0.51 -5.56 2.96
N TYR A 41 0.78 -5.67 4.26
CA TYR A 41 2.14 -5.95 4.74
C TYR A 41 2.69 -7.30 4.31
N ALA A 42 1.84 -8.32 4.10
CA ALA A 42 2.32 -9.62 3.64
C ALA A 42 3.00 -9.48 2.27
N GLY A 43 2.33 -8.83 1.30
CA GLY A 43 2.94 -8.57 0.00
C GLY A 43 4.14 -7.62 0.07
N LEU A 44 4.17 -6.66 0.99
CA LEU A 44 5.35 -5.83 1.21
C LEU A 44 6.57 -6.67 1.59
N LEU A 45 6.43 -7.55 2.59
CA LEU A 45 7.53 -8.40 3.05
C LEU A 45 8.00 -9.40 1.96
N ASP A 46 7.08 -9.85 1.13
CA ASP A 46 7.35 -10.67 -0.06
C ASP A 46 8.04 -9.89 -1.19
N GLY A 47 8.17 -8.56 -1.08
CA GLY A 47 8.72 -7.70 -2.14
C GLY A 47 7.78 -7.52 -3.33
N ARG A 48 6.48 -7.77 -3.17
CA ARG A 48 5.48 -7.60 -4.22
C ARG A 48 5.09 -6.13 -4.31
N CYS A 49 5.63 -5.45 -5.32
CA CYS A 49 5.27 -4.09 -5.67
C CYS A 49 5.02 -4.02 -7.19
N HIS A 50 3.93 -3.38 -7.60
CA HIS A 50 3.60 -3.21 -9.01
C HIS A 50 3.31 -1.75 -9.30
N GLU A 51 3.85 -1.24 -10.40
CA GLU A 51 3.58 0.14 -10.79
C GLU A 51 2.09 0.31 -11.13
N LEU A 52 1.47 1.33 -10.53
CA LEU A 52 0.11 1.75 -10.82
C LEU A 52 0.14 3.00 -11.71
N LYS A 53 -0.63 2.95 -12.79
CA LYS A 53 -0.90 4.07 -13.68
C LYS A 53 -2.34 4.55 -13.51
N ALA A 54 -2.63 5.68 -14.14
CA ALA A 54 -3.96 6.29 -14.15
C ALA A 54 -5.09 5.30 -14.52
N ARG A 55 -4.84 4.40 -15.48
CA ARG A 55 -5.82 3.41 -15.95
C ARG A 55 -6.12 2.31 -14.94
N ASP A 56 -5.14 1.95 -14.10
CA ASP A 56 -5.24 0.81 -13.18
C ASP A 56 -6.17 1.15 -12.00
N VAL A 57 -6.37 2.44 -11.73
CA VAL A 57 -7.36 2.97 -10.78
C VAL A 57 -8.60 3.56 -11.48
N GLY A 58 -8.84 3.18 -12.73
CA GLY A 58 -10.08 3.47 -13.46
C GLY A 58 -11.19 2.51 -13.05
N ASP A 59 -12.44 2.97 -13.05
CA ASP A 59 -13.62 2.12 -12.85
C ASP A 59 -13.69 1.34 -11.51
N ILE A 60 -12.97 1.79 -10.48
CA ILE A 60 -12.96 1.13 -9.15
C ILE A 60 -13.77 1.88 -8.07
N LEU A 61 -14.22 3.11 -8.33
CA LEU A 61 -14.89 3.96 -7.34
C LEU A 61 -16.19 3.35 -6.80
N HIS A 62 -16.92 2.62 -7.65
CA HIS A 62 -18.20 2.00 -7.31
C HIS A 62 -18.02 0.59 -6.73
N ARG A 63 -16.79 0.06 -6.66
CA ARG A 63 -16.50 -1.30 -6.20
C ARG A 63 -16.23 -1.32 -4.70
N GLY A 64 -16.87 -2.24 -3.99
CA GLY A 64 -16.58 -2.51 -2.58
C GLY A 64 -15.19 -3.13 -2.36
N GLY A 65 -14.76 -3.17 -1.10
CA GLY A 65 -13.46 -3.74 -0.70
C GLY A 65 -12.26 -2.98 -1.26
N THR A 66 -11.18 -3.71 -1.48
CA THR A 66 -9.91 -3.21 -2.06
C THR A 66 -9.40 -4.13 -3.16
N PHE A 67 -9.09 -3.58 -4.33
CA PHE A 67 -8.50 -4.35 -5.43
C PHE A 67 -7.05 -4.78 -5.14
N LEU A 68 -6.36 -4.09 -4.21
CA LEU A 68 -5.04 -4.52 -3.72
C LEU A 68 -5.16 -5.68 -2.72
N GLN A 69 -6.37 -6.07 -2.31
CA GLN A 69 -6.60 -7.08 -1.29
C GLN A 69 -5.95 -6.72 0.07
N THR A 70 -6.21 -7.56 1.06
CA THR A 70 -5.66 -7.41 2.41
C THR A 70 -5.31 -8.79 2.96
N ALA A 71 -4.23 -8.87 3.73
CA ALA A 71 -3.87 -10.07 4.47
C ALA A 71 -3.41 -9.71 5.88
N ARG A 72 -3.65 -10.63 6.82
CA ARG A 72 -3.03 -10.57 8.14
C ARG A 72 -1.55 -10.89 8.01
N CYS A 73 -0.71 -10.10 8.66
CA CYS A 73 0.74 -10.28 8.64
C CYS A 73 1.27 -10.32 10.08
N ALA A 74 1.36 -11.52 10.67
CA ALA A 74 1.88 -11.69 12.02
C ALA A 74 3.37 -11.30 12.13
N ALA A 75 4.12 -11.38 11.02
CA ALA A 75 5.51 -10.96 10.98
C ALA A 75 5.70 -9.47 11.31
N MET A 76 4.73 -8.60 11.01
CA MET A 76 4.77 -7.19 11.41
C MET A 76 4.63 -6.95 12.92
N MET A 77 4.30 -7.99 13.70
CA MET A 77 4.24 -7.92 15.16
C MET A 77 5.55 -8.38 15.83
N THR A 78 6.57 -8.75 15.04
CA THR A 78 7.90 -9.10 15.54
C THR A 78 8.88 -7.96 15.34
N ASP A 79 9.99 -7.95 16.08
CA ASP A 79 11.03 -6.93 15.95
C ASP A 79 11.67 -6.90 14.54
N ASP A 80 11.69 -8.04 13.85
CA ASP A 80 12.28 -8.18 12.51
C ASP A 80 11.35 -7.73 11.38
N GLY A 81 10.02 -7.79 11.56
CA GLY A 81 9.04 -7.48 10.52
C GLY A 81 9.22 -6.08 9.92
N PRO A 82 9.16 -5.01 10.75
CA PRO A 82 9.38 -3.64 10.29
C PRO A 82 10.74 -3.45 9.60
N ARG A 83 11.80 -4.10 10.11
CA ARG A 83 13.15 -4.05 9.51
C ARG A 83 13.15 -4.64 8.10
N VAL A 84 12.51 -5.81 7.92
CA VAL A 84 12.37 -6.42 6.60
C VAL A 84 11.50 -5.56 5.69
N ALA A 85 10.40 -4.98 6.20
CA ALA A 85 9.56 -4.07 5.42
C ALA A 85 10.36 -2.85 4.92
N ALA A 86 11.13 -2.20 5.80
CA ALA A 86 12.01 -1.08 5.44
C ALA A 86 13.05 -1.47 4.39
N GLN A 87 13.63 -2.68 4.51
CA GLN A 87 14.53 -3.21 3.49
C GLN A 87 13.84 -3.37 2.13
N ARG A 88 12.62 -3.93 2.09
CA ARG A 88 11.85 -4.10 0.85
C ARG A 88 11.46 -2.77 0.20
N ILE A 89 11.09 -1.78 1.02
CA ILE A 89 10.82 -0.41 0.57
C ILE A 89 12.06 0.18 -0.10
N ALA A 90 13.23 0.02 0.52
CA ALA A 90 14.50 0.51 -0.01
C ALA A 90 14.92 -0.22 -1.30
N GLU A 91 14.75 -1.54 -1.37
CA GLU A 91 15.03 -2.36 -2.57
C GLU A 91 14.15 -1.96 -3.75
N ALA A 92 12.90 -1.56 -3.50
CA ALA A 92 11.98 -1.03 -4.52
C ALA A 92 12.21 0.47 -4.84
N GLU A 93 13.16 1.12 -4.18
CA GLU A 93 13.44 2.56 -4.24
C GLU A 93 12.19 3.42 -3.96
N ILE A 94 11.30 2.95 -3.07
CA ILE A 94 10.10 3.67 -2.65
C ILE A 94 10.49 4.65 -1.53
N ASP A 95 10.20 5.94 -1.72
CA ASP A 95 10.58 6.98 -0.74
C ASP A 95 9.56 7.13 0.41
N GLY A 96 8.35 6.61 0.23
CA GLY A 96 7.28 6.70 1.22
C GLY A 96 6.13 5.76 0.93
N ILE A 97 5.43 5.34 1.98
CA ILE A 97 4.30 4.42 1.91
C ILE A 97 3.05 5.13 2.43
N VAL A 98 1.94 5.00 1.70
CA VAL A 98 0.61 5.34 2.17
C VAL A 98 -0.09 4.07 2.62
N VAL A 99 -0.37 3.96 3.93
CA VAL A 99 -1.10 2.84 4.52
C VAL A 99 -2.56 3.22 4.68
N ILE A 100 -3.46 2.41 4.10
CA ILE A 100 -4.91 2.57 4.24
C ILE A 100 -5.43 1.37 5.04
N GLY A 101 -5.92 1.60 6.25
CA GLY A 101 -6.36 0.51 7.12
C GLY A 101 -6.83 1.00 8.49
N GLY A 102 -7.10 0.04 9.38
CA GLY A 102 -7.47 0.29 10.77
C GLY A 102 -6.27 0.40 11.71
N ASP A 103 -6.53 0.37 13.02
CA ASP A 103 -5.52 0.62 14.06
C ASP A 103 -4.28 -0.29 13.96
N GLY A 104 -4.47 -1.58 13.71
CA GLY A 104 -3.35 -2.51 13.55
C GLY A 104 -2.47 -2.18 12.34
N SER A 105 -3.06 -1.64 11.28
CA SER A 105 -2.31 -1.18 10.11
C SER A 105 -1.56 0.11 10.40
N LEU A 106 -2.19 1.05 11.12
CA LEU A 106 -1.56 2.30 11.55
C LEU A 106 -0.38 2.03 12.50
N ALA A 107 -0.52 1.08 13.43
CA ALA A 107 0.55 0.65 14.33
C ALA A 107 1.77 0.13 13.54
N GLY A 108 1.55 -0.71 12.52
CA GLY A 108 2.62 -1.19 11.65
C GLY A 108 3.28 -0.10 10.79
N ALA A 109 2.60 1.04 10.57
CA ALA A 109 3.15 2.18 9.84
C ALA A 109 4.04 3.08 10.73
N LEU A 110 3.83 3.02 12.05
CA LEU A 110 4.59 3.78 13.05
C LEU A 110 5.78 3.01 13.64
N ALA A 111 5.88 1.71 13.32
CA ALA A 111 6.88 0.78 13.82
C ALA A 111 8.26 0.95 13.15
#